data_AF-Q9PCV2-F1
#
_entry.id   AF-Q9PCV2-F1
#
_cell.length_a   1.000
_cell.length_b   1.000
_cell.length_c   1.000
_cell.angle_alpha   90.00
_cell.angle_beta   90.00
_cell.angle_gamma   90.00
#
_symmetry.space_group_name_H-M   'P 1'
#
loop_
_entity.id
_entity.type
_entity.pdbx_description
1 polymer ?
#
loop_
_entity_poly.entity_id
_entity_poly.type
_entity_poly.pdbx_seq_one_letter_code
_entity_poly.pdbx_strand_id
1 'polypeptide(L)'
;MAGIGYSSCNDPRLQPPEDDVQEYFAERVNSRVQDYLSDPEKIEEADEWVAGTLSAAHYKEMEIALADLHDMPAHQLIGSDVLKRLYALAEVQGLARLEQLHLLAEEDVNEDMRQEAECFHAMRGGAMQEEYA
;
A
#
# COMPACT_ATOMS: atom_id res chain seq x y z
N MET A 1 -23.32 -42.80 20.74
CA MET A 1 -23.31 -41.33 20.85
C MET A 1 -22.86 -40.80 19.50
N ALA A 2 -23.75 -40.11 18.79
CA ALA A 2 -23.47 -39.57 17.46
C ALA A 2 -22.71 -38.24 17.60
N GLY A 3 -21.43 -38.24 17.22
CA GLY A 3 -20.64 -37.01 17.06
C GLY A 3 -21.03 -36.36 15.74
N ILE A 4 -21.60 -35.17 15.83
CA ILE A 4 -22.12 -34.38 14.71
C ILE A 4 -20.91 -33.90 13.90
N GLY A 5 -20.76 -34.43 12.69
CA GLY A 5 -19.78 -33.97 11.73
C GLY A 5 -20.09 -32.54 11.29
N TYR A 6 -19.26 -31.59 11.69
CA TYR A 6 -19.20 -30.28 11.06
C TYR A 6 -18.28 -30.36 9.84
N SER A 7 -18.72 -31.11 8.84
CA SER A 7 -18.23 -30.97 7.46
C SER A 7 -19.04 -29.87 6.80
N SER A 8 -18.71 -28.60 7.08
CA SER A 8 -19.25 -27.49 6.29
C SER A 8 -18.42 -26.22 6.43
N CYS A 9 -17.19 -26.26 5.90
CA CYS A 9 -16.48 -25.03 5.53
C CYS A 9 -16.70 -24.68 4.04
N ASN A 10 -17.67 -25.34 3.39
CA ASN A 10 -18.00 -25.17 1.97
C ASN A 10 -19.49 -24.77 1.78
N ASP A 11 -20.21 -24.33 2.81
CA ASP A 11 -21.54 -23.73 2.59
C ASP A 11 -21.36 -22.31 2.03
N PRO A 12 -21.76 -22.04 0.78
CA PRO A 12 -21.64 -20.71 0.18
C PRO A 12 -22.45 -19.64 0.94
N ARG A 13 -23.38 -20.04 1.82
CA ARG A 13 -24.19 -19.13 2.65
C ARG A 13 -23.51 -18.70 3.96
N LEU A 14 -22.38 -19.33 4.31
CA LEU A 14 -21.57 -19.01 5.50
C LEU A 14 -20.24 -18.33 5.13
N GLN A 15 -20.01 -18.08 3.84
CA GLN A 15 -18.92 -17.20 3.42
C GLN A 15 -19.31 -15.76 3.78
N PRO A 16 -18.39 -14.97 4.37
CA PRO A 16 -18.66 -13.54 4.51
C PRO A 16 -18.98 -12.97 3.13
N PRO A 17 -19.99 -12.08 3.00
CA PRO A 17 -20.30 -11.45 1.73
C PRO A 17 -19.02 -10.84 1.14
N GLU A 18 -18.86 -10.90 -0.19
CA GLU A 18 -17.66 -10.41 -0.88
C GLU A 18 -17.34 -8.94 -0.55
N ASP A 19 -18.38 -8.15 -0.22
CA ASP A 19 -18.28 -6.77 0.27
C ASP A 19 -17.45 -6.68 1.56
N ASP A 20 -17.61 -7.62 2.50
CA ASP A 20 -16.84 -7.66 3.76
C ASP A 20 -15.36 -7.99 3.50
N VAL A 21 -15.07 -8.77 2.46
CA VAL A 21 -13.69 -9.20 2.13
C VAL A 21 -12.93 -8.07 1.43
N GLN A 22 -13.59 -7.35 0.52
CA GLN A 22 -12.99 -6.17 -0.13
C GLN A 22 -12.78 -5.03 0.87
N GLU A 23 -13.76 -4.78 1.74
CA GLU A 23 -13.64 -3.78 2.81
C GLU A 23 -12.49 -4.15 3.77
N TYR A 24 -12.43 -5.41 4.20
CA TYR A 24 -11.35 -5.90 5.06
C TYR A 24 -9.96 -5.80 4.40
N PHE A 25 -9.85 -6.12 3.11
CA PHE A 25 -8.61 -5.94 2.35
C PHE A 25 -8.20 -4.47 2.30
N ALA A 26 -9.14 -3.59 1.95
CA ALA A 26 -8.89 -2.15 1.87
C ALA A 26 -8.48 -1.57 3.24
N GLU A 27 -9.08 -2.03 4.34
CA GLU A 27 -8.68 -1.65 5.70
C GLU A 27 -7.24 -2.08 6.03
N ARG A 28 -6.86 -3.33 5.70
CA ARG A 28 -5.48 -3.82 5.90
C ARG A 28 -4.47 -3.03 5.08
N VAL A 29 -4.78 -2.75 3.81
CA VAL A 29 -3.93 -1.95 2.92
C VAL A 29 -3.78 -0.54 3.46
N ASN A 30 -4.88 0.13 3.83
CA ASN A 30 -4.84 1.47 4.40
C ASN A 30 -4.01 1.51 5.69
N SER A 31 -4.19 0.54 6.59
CA SER A 31 -3.38 0.44 7.80
C SER A 31 -1.90 0.27 7.46
N ARG A 32 -1.57 -0.60 6.50
CA ARG A 32 -0.19 -0.85 6.07
C ARG A 32 0.45 0.39 5.45
N VAL A 33 -0.29 1.16 4.65
CA VAL A 33 0.19 2.43 4.11
C VAL A 33 0.49 3.44 5.22
N GLN A 34 -0.34 3.52 6.27
CA GLN A 34 -0.04 4.38 7.42
C GLN A 34 1.25 3.98 8.14
N ASP A 35 1.50 2.68 8.27
CA ASP A 35 2.76 2.17 8.82
C ASP A 35 3.95 2.57 7.92
N TYR A 36 3.82 2.43 6.60
CA TYR A 36 4.87 2.79 5.64
C TYR A 36 5.20 4.27 5.60
N LEU A 37 4.23 5.15 5.83
CA LEU A 37 4.48 6.60 5.89
C LEU A 37 5.42 7.00 7.03
N SER A 38 5.62 6.12 8.03
CA SER A 38 6.57 6.32 9.13
C SER A 38 7.85 5.49 8.97
N ASP A 39 7.96 4.70 7.90
CA ASP A 39 9.09 3.79 7.64
C ASP A 39 9.99 4.37 6.53
N PRO A 40 11.21 4.84 6.86
CA PRO A 40 12.13 5.40 5.88
C PRO A 40 12.54 4.42 4.78
N GLU A 41 12.66 3.12 5.09
CA GLU A 41 13.08 2.12 4.10
C GLU A 41 11.98 1.91 3.05
N LYS A 42 10.72 1.89 3.48
CA LYS A 42 9.57 1.80 2.58
C LYS A 42 9.35 3.06 1.76
N ILE A 43 9.64 4.23 2.32
CA ILE A 43 9.64 5.48 1.56
C ILE A 43 10.72 5.47 0.48
N GLU A 44 11.94 5.01 0.82
CA GLU A 44 13.04 4.90 -0.14
C GLU A 44 12.70 3.91 -1.26
N GLU A 45 12.19 2.72 -0.91
CA GLU A 45 11.73 1.73 -1.89
C GLU A 45 10.68 2.33 -2.84
N ALA A 46 9.66 3.02 -2.31
CA ALA A 46 8.64 3.66 -3.14
C ALA A 46 9.22 4.77 -4.04
N ASP A 47 10.15 5.57 -3.53
CA ASP A 47 10.81 6.62 -4.30
C ASP A 47 11.68 6.04 -5.43
N GLU A 48 12.35 4.91 -5.21
CA GLU A 48 13.11 4.20 -6.25
C GLU A 48 12.21 3.71 -7.39
N TRP A 49 11.04 3.16 -7.06
CA TRP A 49 10.05 2.75 -8.05
C TRP A 49 9.47 3.93 -8.84
N VAL A 50 9.26 5.08 -8.20
CA VAL A 50 8.75 6.31 -8.84
C VAL A 50 9.84 7.04 -9.63
N ALA A 51 11.12 6.77 -9.38
CA ALA A 51 12.22 7.45 -10.04
C ALA A 51 12.15 7.29 -11.57
N GLY A 52 12.05 8.42 -12.27
CA GLY A 52 12.01 8.46 -13.73
C GLY A 52 10.65 8.11 -14.36
N THR A 53 9.59 7.88 -13.57
CA THR A 53 8.25 7.56 -14.10
C THR A 53 7.44 8.80 -14.43
N LEU A 54 7.75 9.94 -13.79
CA LEU A 54 7.09 11.22 -14.06
C LEU A 54 7.49 11.79 -15.42
N SER A 55 6.66 12.70 -15.93
CA SER A 55 6.91 13.29 -17.24
C SER A 55 8.21 14.11 -17.30
N ALA A 56 8.88 14.12 -18.45
CA ALA A 56 10.04 14.97 -18.68
C ALA A 56 9.73 16.47 -18.44
N ALA A 57 8.49 16.90 -18.71
CA ALA A 57 8.04 18.26 -18.41
C ALA A 57 8.04 18.54 -16.90
N HIS A 58 7.60 17.59 -16.07
CA HIS A 58 7.62 17.72 -14.62
C HIS A 58 9.05 17.89 -14.08
N TYR A 59 9.98 17.02 -14.52
CA TYR A 59 11.38 17.14 -14.12
C TYR A 59 12.02 18.45 -14.56
N LYS A 60 11.73 18.90 -15.78
CA LYS A 60 12.19 20.22 -16.26
C LYS A 60 11.66 21.37 -15.41
N GLU A 61 10.38 21.37 -15.07
CA GLU A 61 9.79 22.41 -14.21
C GLU A 61 10.38 22.37 -12.80
N MET A 62 10.72 21.18 -12.28
CA MET A 62 11.40 21.02 -10.99
C MET A 62 12.81 21.62 -11.02
N GLU A 63 13.61 21.35 -12.06
CA GLU A 63 14.93 21.96 -12.25
C GLU A 63 14.86 23.49 -12.28
N ILE A 64 13.88 24.04 -13.01
CA ILE A 64 13.66 25.49 -13.10
C ILE A 64 13.24 26.07 -11.74
N ALA A 65 12.28 25.44 -11.05
CA ALA A 65 11.78 25.92 -9.77
C ALA A 65 12.87 25.93 -8.69
N LEU A 66 13.79 24.96 -8.71
CA LEU A 66 14.93 24.91 -7.80
C LEU A 66 15.98 25.98 -8.13
N ALA A 67 16.21 26.28 -9.42
CA ALA A 67 17.06 27.39 -9.82
C ALA A 67 16.47 28.75 -9.39
N ASP A 68 15.18 28.97 -9.62
CA ASP A 68 14.47 30.18 -9.19
C ASP A 68 14.49 30.34 -7.65
N LEU A 69 14.41 29.23 -6.91
CA LEU A 69 14.49 29.24 -5.45
C LEU A 69 15.87 29.68 -4.95
N HIS A 70 16.95 29.26 -5.63
CA HIS A 70 18.32 29.62 -5.26
C HIS A 70 18.54 31.14 -5.31
N ASP A 71 18.01 31.81 -6.34
CA ASP A 71 18.16 33.25 -6.53
C ASP A 71 17.19 34.07 -5.66
N MET A 72 16.24 33.42 -4.99
CA MET A 72 15.21 34.08 -4.18
C MET A 72 15.68 34.38 -2.74
N PRO A 73 15.62 35.64 -2.28
CA PRO A 73 15.86 35.95 -0.87
C PRO A 73 14.81 35.28 0.03
N ALA A 74 15.24 34.57 1.07
CA ALA A 74 14.34 33.78 1.93
C ALA A 74 13.18 34.58 2.55
N HIS A 75 13.39 35.87 2.86
CA HIS A 75 12.36 36.74 3.42
C HIS A 75 11.23 37.09 2.42
N GLN A 76 11.43 36.81 1.13
CA GLN A 76 10.45 37.03 0.06
C GLN A 76 9.76 35.73 -0.39
N LEU A 77 10.14 34.58 0.20
CA LEU A 77 9.63 33.28 -0.21
C LEU A 77 8.13 33.15 0.05
N ILE A 78 7.67 33.61 1.22
CA ILE A 78 6.27 33.51 1.62
C ILE A 78 5.40 34.41 0.73
N GLY A 79 4.41 33.80 0.07
CA GLY A 79 3.52 34.49 -0.88
C GLY A 79 4.06 34.59 -2.31
N SER A 80 5.30 34.15 -2.55
CA SER A 80 5.90 34.13 -3.89
C SER A 80 5.28 33.09 -4.81
N ASP A 81 5.41 33.31 -6.12
CA ASP A 81 5.01 32.33 -7.13
C ASP A 81 5.99 31.14 -7.21
N VAL A 82 7.24 31.31 -6.76
CA VAL A 82 8.21 30.20 -6.63
C VAL A 82 7.69 29.20 -5.59
N LEU A 83 7.27 29.67 -4.41
CA LEU A 83 6.72 28.78 -3.38
C LEU A 83 5.46 28.04 -3.86
N LYS A 84 4.55 28.74 -4.55
CA LYS A 84 3.36 28.10 -5.14
C LYS A 84 3.72 27.00 -6.13
N ARG A 85 4.71 27.25 -7.01
CA ARG A 85 5.20 26.26 -7.98
C ARG A 85 5.83 25.06 -7.28
N LEU A 86 6.64 25.28 -6.25
CA LEU A 86 7.24 24.19 -5.47
C LEU A 86 6.19 23.30 -4.81
N TYR A 87 5.12 23.87 -4.23
CA TYR A 87 4.02 23.07 -3.68
C TYR A 87 3.28 22.28 -4.74
N ALA A 88 3.01 22.86 -5.91
CA ALA A 88 2.36 22.14 -7.01
C ALA A 88 3.23 20.97 -7.53
N LEU A 89 4.55 21.15 -7.61
CA LEU A 89 5.48 20.08 -7.96
C LEU A 89 5.53 18.99 -6.88
N ALA A 90 5.62 19.40 -5.61
CA ALA A 90 5.65 18.50 -4.47
C ALA A 90 4.36 17.68 -4.34
N GLU A 91 3.20 18.25 -4.69
CA GLU A 91 1.93 17.53 -4.71
C GLU A 91 1.97 16.36 -5.71
N VAL A 92 2.43 16.60 -6.94
CA VAL A 92 2.56 15.54 -7.96
C VAL A 92 3.53 14.45 -7.50
N GLN A 93 4.69 14.84 -6.96
CA GLN A 93 5.68 13.89 -6.43
C GLN A 93 5.11 13.08 -5.25
N GLY A 94 4.41 13.75 -4.33
CA GLY A 94 3.81 13.14 -3.14
C GLY A 94 2.69 12.17 -3.48
N LEU A 95 1.86 12.50 -4.47
CA LEU A 95 0.81 11.60 -4.97
C LEU A 95 1.40 10.36 -5.63
N ALA A 96 2.46 10.50 -6.44
CA ALA A 96 3.12 9.36 -7.07
C ALA A 96 3.75 8.42 -6.03
N ARG A 97 4.42 8.98 -5.00
CA ARG A 97 4.91 8.19 -3.86
C ARG A 97 3.78 7.47 -3.14
N LEU A 98 2.69 8.17 -2.83
CA LEU A 98 1.57 7.58 -2.10
C LEU A 98 0.91 6.45 -2.89
N GLU A 99 0.72 6.63 -4.19
CA GLU A 99 0.23 5.59 -5.10
C GLU A 99 1.16 4.36 -5.07
N GLN A 100 2.47 4.56 -5.14
CA GLN A 100 3.43 3.46 -5.07
C GLN A 100 3.43 2.74 -3.71
N LEU A 101 3.29 3.49 -2.61
CA LEU A 101 3.14 2.89 -1.28
C LEU A 101 1.87 2.05 -1.16
N HIS A 102 0.78 2.47 -1.80
CA HIS A 102 -0.44 1.66 -1.90
C HIS A 102 -0.19 0.36 -2.66
N LEU A 103 0.51 0.40 -3.79
CA LEU A 103 0.83 -0.81 -4.56
C LEU A 103 1.68 -1.81 -3.77
N LEU A 104 2.72 -1.33 -3.08
CA LEU A 104 3.55 -2.18 -2.20
C LEU A 104 2.72 -2.78 -1.07
N ALA A 105 1.86 -1.98 -0.44
CA ALA A 105 0.97 -2.45 0.62
C ALA A 105 -0.05 -3.49 0.12
N GLU A 106 -0.61 -3.32 -1.07
CA GLU A 106 -1.50 -4.30 -1.70
C GLU A 106 -0.78 -5.62 -1.97
N GLU A 107 0.45 -5.58 -2.49
CA GLU A 107 1.25 -6.78 -2.73
C GLU A 107 1.53 -7.54 -1.43
N ASP A 108 2.01 -6.84 -0.39
CA ASP A 108 2.34 -7.45 0.89
C ASP A 108 1.09 -8.01 1.61
N VAL A 109 -0.04 -7.31 1.58
CA VAL A 109 -1.30 -7.79 2.17
C VAL A 109 -1.82 -9.03 1.42
N ASN A 110 -1.71 -9.04 0.09
CA ASN A 110 -2.06 -10.23 -0.69
C ASN A 110 -1.19 -11.43 -0.35
N GLU A 111 0.12 -11.21 -0.16
CA GLU A 111 1.03 -12.26 0.28
C GLU A 111 0.69 -12.77 1.69
N ASP A 112 0.44 -11.87 2.65
CA ASP A 112 0.01 -12.23 4.01
C ASP A 112 -1.25 -13.09 3.98
N MET A 113 -2.29 -12.66 3.24
CA MET A 113 -3.55 -13.38 3.14
C MET A 113 -3.39 -14.75 2.47
N ARG A 114 -2.50 -14.87 1.46
CA ARG A 114 -2.17 -16.16 0.84
C ARG A 114 -1.50 -17.09 1.86
N GLN A 115 -0.53 -16.60 2.61
CA GLN A 115 0.18 -17.38 3.64
C GLN A 115 -0.78 -17.81 4.77
N GLU A 116 -1.68 -16.93 5.21
CA GLU A 116 -2.71 -17.23 6.21
C GLU A 116 -3.64 -18.36 5.73
N ALA A 117 -4.08 -18.32 4.47
CA ALA A 117 -4.91 -19.36 3.87
C ALA A 117 -4.16 -20.71 3.76
N GLU A 118 -2.91 -20.69 3.32
CA GLU A 118 -2.06 -21.90 3.23
C GLU A 118 -1.84 -22.55 4.61
N CYS A 119 -1.52 -21.75 5.63
CA CYS A 119 -1.40 -22.22 7.01
C CYS A 119 -2.70 -22.87 7.53
N PHE A 120 -3.85 -22.25 7.23
CA PHE A 120 -5.15 -22.80 7.61
C PHE A 120 -5.42 -24.15 6.91
N HIS A 121 -5.09 -24.26 5.63
CA HIS A 121 -5.21 -25.52 4.89
C HIS A 121 -4.28 -26.63 5.43
N ALA A 122 -3.05 -26.29 5.80
CA ALA A 122 -2.10 -27.24 6.39
C ALA A 122 -2.58 -27.77 7.76
N MET A 123 -3.10 -26.91 8.64
CA MET A 123 -3.66 -27.32 9.94
C MET A 123 -4.90 -28.20 9.79
N ARG A 124 -5.76 -27.90 8.81
CA ARG A 124 -6.96 -28.72 8.51
C ARG A 124 -6.61 -30.06 7.87
N GLY A 125 -5.56 -30.13 7.05
CA GLY A 125 -5.05 -31.36 6.44
C GLY A 125 -4.41 -32.31 7.46
N GLY A 126 -3.70 -31.77 8.46
CA GLY A 126 -3.12 -32.56 9.55
C GLY A 126 -4.16 -33.21 10.47
N ALA A 127 -5.26 -32.51 10.75
CA ALA A 127 -6.35 -33.03 11.60
C ALA A 127 -7.11 -34.24 11.00
N MET A 128 -7.01 -34.48 9.69
CA MET A 128 -7.63 -35.64 9.03
C MET A 128 -6.71 -36.87 8.95
N GLN A 129 -5.41 -36.73 9.26
CA GLN A 129 -4.46 -37.86 9.27
C GLN A 129 -4.39 -38.60 10.61
N GLU A 130 -4.89 -38.02 11.71
CA GLU A 130 -4.88 -38.68 13.02
C GLU A 130 -6.10 -39.59 13.29
N GLU A 131 -7.10 -39.65 12.41
CA GLU A 131 -8.25 -40.56 12.54
C GLU A 131 -8.09 -41.91 11.81
N TYR A 132 -6.94 -42.18 11.17
CA TYR A 132 -6.63 -43.46 10.52
C TYR A 132 -5.28 -44.05 10.99
N ALA A 133 -5.09 -44.20 12.31
CA ALA A 133 -4.02 -45.00 12.90
C ALA A 133 -4.56 -45.98 13.93
#